data_AF-A0A956DIH8-F1
#
_entry.id   AF-A0A956DIH8-F1
#
_cell.length_a   1.000
_cell.length_b   1.000
_cell.length_c   1.000
_cell.angle_alpha   90.00
_cell.angle_beta   90.00
_cell.angle_gamma   90.00
#
_symmetry.space_group_name_H-M   'P 1'
#
loop_
_entity.id
_entity.type
_entity.pdbx_description
1 polymer ?
#
loop_
_entity_poly.entity_id
_entity_poly.type
_entity_poly.pdbx_seq_one_letter_code
_entity_poly.pdbx_strand_id
1 'polypeptide(L)'
;MRQILALVVACAQLVWAARLHAQPAVADPSPDPAAAEPPELEWQRIPFAPERPLPRGFQRGSGPKLSFVATGLVAFGFAYTLSVVAAATDVRLTEADEELERSSGINDPLFVPLLGPVLAIASEPRPPAEVVVLAVDGVLQLGGLGLTWAGLALRDHWVERRVQVRLGLAGASLRASF
;
A
#
# COMPACT_ATOMS: atom_id res chain seq x y z
N MET A 1 -12.33 12.95 -21.24
CA MET A 1 -12.45 11.47 -21.10
C MET A 1 -11.26 10.68 -21.68
N ARG A 2 -10.82 10.91 -22.93
CA ARG A 2 -9.66 10.18 -23.53
C ARG A 2 -8.33 10.34 -22.78
N GLN A 3 -8.05 11.51 -22.22
CA GLN A 3 -6.82 11.78 -21.47
C GLN A 3 -6.75 11.01 -20.13
N ILE A 4 -7.88 10.88 -19.43
CA ILE A 4 -7.96 10.12 -18.17
C ILE A 4 -7.71 8.63 -18.42
N LEU A 5 -8.29 8.07 -19.49
CA LEU A 5 -8.08 6.69 -19.87
C LEU A 5 -6.60 6.42 -20.22
N ALA A 6 -5.94 7.35 -20.92
CA ALA A 6 -4.52 7.24 -21.26
C ALA A 6 -3.64 7.25 -20.01
N LEU A 7 -3.96 8.09 -19.01
CA LEU A 7 -3.21 8.17 -17.76
C LEU A 7 -3.32 6.88 -16.92
N VAL A 8 -4.52 6.31 -16.83
CA VAL A 8 -4.77 5.04 -16.12
C VAL A 8 -4.01 3.88 -16.78
N VAL A 9 -3.99 3.82 -18.11
CA VAL A 9 -3.25 2.79 -18.85
C VAL A 9 -1.75 2.95 -18.65
N ALA A 10 -1.21 4.18 -18.68
CA ALA A 10 0.20 4.44 -18.43
C ALA A 10 0.64 4.03 -17.01
N CYS A 11 -0.17 4.35 -15.99
CA CYS A 11 0.08 3.91 -14.61
C CYS A 11 0.06 2.38 -14.48
N ALA A 12 -0.92 1.70 -15.09
CA ALA A 12 -0.98 0.24 -15.07
C ALA A 12 0.25 -0.41 -15.73
N GLN A 13 0.74 0.16 -16.83
CA GLN A 13 1.94 -0.31 -17.53
C GLN A 13 3.22 -0.09 -16.72
N LEU A 14 3.36 1.04 -16.03
CA LEU A 14 4.51 1.32 -15.16
C LEU A 14 4.58 0.36 -13.97
N VAL A 15 3.43 0.08 -13.32
CA VAL A 15 3.36 -0.90 -12.22
C VAL A 15 3.70 -2.30 -12.71
N TRP A 16 3.21 -2.69 -13.88
CA TRP A 16 3.54 -3.98 -14.48
C TRP A 16 5.02 -4.11 -14.85
N ALA A 17 5.61 -3.06 -15.45
CA ALA A 17 7.03 -3.03 -15.82
C ALA A 17 7.96 -3.08 -14.61
N ALA A 18 7.63 -2.36 -13.53
CA ALA A 18 8.39 -2.41 -12.28
C ALA A 18 8.39 -3.82 -11.66
N ARG A 19 7.26 -4.54 -11.76
CA ARG A 19 7.14 -5.91 -11.26
C ARG A 19 8.01 -6.91 -12.04
N LEU A 20 8.20 -6.70 -13.33
CA LEU A 20 9.05 -7.56 -14.17
C LEU A 20 10.54 -7.39 -13.86
N HIS A 21 10.99 -6.16 -13.55
CA HIS A 21 12.39 -5.89 -13.22
C HIS A 21 12.78 -6.29 -11.79
N ALA A 22 11.78 -6.51 -10.93
CA ALA A 22 11.99 -6.93 -9.55
C ALA A 22 12.09 -8.46 -9.39
N GLN A 23 12.09 -9.25 -10.47
CA GLN A 23 12.40 -10.67 -10.33
C GLN A 23 13.90 -10.82 -10.01
N PRO A 24 14.27 -11.29 -8.80
CA PRO A 24 15.67 -11.54 -8.50
C PRO A 24 16.19 -12.56 -9.50
N ALA A 25 17.34 -12.27 -10.10
CA ALA A 25 18.02 -13.24 -10.94
C ALA A 25 18.24 -14.50 -10.11
N VAL A 26 17.60 -15.60 -10.49
CA VAL A 26 17.86 -16.93 -9.93
C VAL A 26 19.27 -17.29 -10.40
N ALA A 27 20.28 -16.91 -9.61
CA ALA A 27 21.61 -17.46 -9.75
C ALA A 27 21.46 -18.97 -9.55
N ASP A 28 22.00 -19.77 -10.46
CA ASP A 28 22.08 -21.23 -10.35
C ASP A 28 23.33 -21.57 -9.53
N PRO A 29 23.23 -21.84 -8.20
CA PRO A 29 24.40 -22.18 -7.43
C PRO A 29 24.73 -23.65 -7.72
N SER A 30 25.85 -23.88 -8.42
CA SER A 30 26.54 -25.16 -8.31
C SER A 30 26.79 -25.41 -6.82
N PRO A 31 26.21 -26.48 -6.21
CA PRO A 31 26.23 -26.65 -4.76
C PRO A 31 27.66 -26.93 -4.30
N ASP A 32 28.24 -25.99 -3.56
CA ASP A 32 29.47 -26.23 -2.79
C ASP A 32 29.11 -27.16 -1.61
N PRO A 33 29.63 -28.40 -1.57
CA PRO A 33 29.31 -29.35 -0.49
C PRO A 33 29.83 -28.92 0.89
N ALA A 34 30.70 -27.91 0.96
CA ALA A 34 31.19 -27.34 2.22
C ALA A 34 30.32 -26.19 2.75
N ALA A 35 29.46 -25.61 1.91
CA ALA A 35 28.53 -24.54 2.28
C ALA A 35 27.15 -25.11 2.62
N ALA A 36 27.08 -26.03 3.59
CA ALA A 36 25.81 -26.48 4.14
C ALA A 36 25.10 -25.27 4.77
N GLU A 37 24.21 -24.63 4.00
CA GLU A 37 23.43 -23.50 4.47
C GLU A 37 22.66 -23.93 5.73
N PRO A 38 22.60 -23.07 6.76
CA PRO A 38 21.80 -23.34 7.94
C PRO A 38 20.36 -23.65 7.50
N PRO A 39 19.66 -24.60 8.16
CA PRO A 39 18.35 -25.07 7.73
C PRO A 39 17.42 -23.88 7.50
N GLU A 40 16.91 -23.76 6.28
CA GLU A 40 16.02 -22.69 5.89
C GLU A 40 14.76 -22.77 6.78
N LEU A 41 14.52 -21.72 7.56
CA LEU A 41 13.39 -21.65 8.46
C LEU A 41 12.16 -21.21 7.66
N GLU A 42 11.36 -22.16 7.19
CA GLU A 42 10.12 -21.85 6.52
C GLU A 42 9.05 -21.42 7.54
N TRP A 43 8.47 -20.25 7.30
CA TRP A 43 7.42 -19.67 8.14
C TRP A 43 6.05 -20.08 7.64
N GLN A 44 5.41 -21.02 8.32
CA GLN A 44 4.04 -21.40 8.00
C GLN A 44 3.06 -20.52 8.78
N ARG A 45 2.34 -19.61 8.09
CA ARG A 45 1.28 -18.78 8.66
C ARG A 45 -0.09 -19.40 8.39
N ILE A 46 -0.86 -19.65 9.44
CA ILE A 46 -2.23 -20.19 9.34
C ILE A 46 -3.18 -19.17 9.98
N PRO A 47 -4.36 -18.88 9.37
CA PRO A 47 -5.36 -18.01 9.97
C PRO A 47 -5.80 -18.55 11.34
N PHE A 48 -5.86 -17.66 12.33
CA PHE A 48 -6.28 -18.03 13.68
C PHE A 48 -7.80 -18.25 13.73
N ALA A 49 -8.21 -19.46 14.14
CA ALA A 49 -9.61 -19.78 14.43
C ALA A 49 -9.81 -19.86 15.95
N PRO A 50 -10.55 -18.94 16.59
CA PRO A 50 -10.69 -18.89 18.05
C PRO A 50 -11.34 -20.15 18.64
N GLU A 51 -12.13 -20.87 17.85
CA GLU A 51 -12.83 -22.07 18.28
C GLU A 51 -11.97 -23.34 18.28
N ARG A 52 -10.70 -23.24 17.83
CA ARG A 52 -9.78 -24.38 17.79
C ARG A 52 -8.59 -24.13 18.73
N PRO A 53 -8.20 -25.12 19.55
CA PRO A 53 -7.01 -25.01 20.37
C PRO A 53 -5.77 -24.81 19.47
N LEU A 54 -4.84 -23.96 19.91
CA LEU A 54 -3.60 -23.74 19.17
C LEU A 54 -2.82 -25.07 19.06
N PRO A 55 -2.35 -25.47 17.86
CA PRO A 55 -1.51 -26.64 17.74
C PRO A 55 -0.18 -26.46 18.51
N ARG A 56 0.39 -27.54 19.03
CA ARG A 56 1.64 -27.48 19.81
C ARG A 56 2.79 -26.91 18.98
N GLY A 57 3.56 -25.99 19.57
CA GLY A 57 4.74 -25.38 18.95
C GLY A 57 4.44 -24.18 18.03
N PHE A 58 3.18 -23.75 17.96
CA PHE A 58 2.78 -22.53 17.28
C PHE A 58 2.71 -21.34 18.25
N GLN A 59 3.09 -20.16 17.79
CA GLN A 59 2.99 -18.89 18.53
C GLN A 59 1.92 -18.00 17.89
N ARG A 60 1.30 -17.13 18.71
CA ARG A 60 0.29 -16.18 18.25
C ARG A 60 0.96 -14.89 17.80
N GLY A 61 0.87 -14.60 16.51
CA GLY A 61 1.25 -13.30 15.95
C GLY A 61 0.08 -12.34 15.92
N SER A 62 0.37 -11.04 15.98
CA SER A 62 -0.61 -9.99 15.68
C SER A 62 0.05 -8.85 14.93
N GLY A 63 -0.67 -8.26 14.00
CA GLY A 63 -0.20 -7.08 13.27
C GLY A 63 -1.32 -6.43 12.47
N PRO A 64 -1.01 -5.35 11.74
CA PRO A 64 -2.02 -4.57 11.04
C PRO A 64 -2.70 -5.39 9.94
N LYS A 65 -3.97 -5.08 9.68
CA LYS A 65 -4.70 -5.61 8.51
C LYS A 65 -4.17 -4.95 7.24
N LEU A 66 -3.14 -5.55 6.65
CA LEU A 66 -2.45 -5.00 5.47
C LEU A 66 -3.39 -4.73 4.29
N SER A 67 -4.46 -5.51 4.13
CA SER A 67 -5.47 -5.31 3.08
C SER A 67 -6.19 -3.96 3.23
N PHE A 68 -6.54 -3.55 4.46
CA PHE A 68 -7.18 -2.27 4.73
C PHE A 68 -6.19 -1.12 4.54
N VAL A 69 -4.95 -1.28 5.03
CA VAL A 69 -3.88 -0.30 4.85
C VAL A 69 -3.62 -0.05 3.37
N ALA A 70 -3.43 -1.12 2.59
CA ALA A 70 -3.18 -1.03 1.16
C ALA A 70 -4.37 -0.42 0.40
N THR A 71 -5.60 -0.85 0.68
CA THR A 71 -6.80 -0.32 0.02
C THR A 71 -6.98 1.17 0.33
N GLY A 72 -6.79 1.56 1.58
CA GLY A 72 -6.90 2.96 2.00
C GLY A 72 -5.85 3.86 1.35
N LEU A 73 -4.59 3.40 1.28
CA LEU A 73 -3.50 4.15 0.63
C LEU A 73 -3.72 4.31 -0.88
N VAL A 74 -4.20 3.26 -1.55
CA VAL A 74 -4.54 3.33 -2.97
C VAL A 74 -5.69 4.31 -3.21
N ALA A 75 -6.76 4.24 -2.42
CA ALA A 75 -7.91 5.14 -2.55
C ALA A 75 -7.51 6.61 -2.29
N PHE A 76 -6.78 6.87 -1.19
CA PHE A 76 -6.29 8.20 -0.85
C PHE A 76 -5.32 8.75 -1.91
N GLY A 77 -4.32 7.95 -2.29
CA GLY A 77 -3.31 8.36 -3.27
C GLY A 77 -3.90 8.63 -4.65
N PHE A 78 -4.87 7.82 -5.08
CA PHE A 78 -5.58 8.04 -6.34
C PHE A 78 -6.40 9.33 -6.32
N ALA A 79 -7.20 9.54 -5.27
CA ALA A 79 -7.99 10.75 -5.10
C ALA A 79 -7.10 12.00 -5.09
N TYR A 80 -6.05 12.00 -4.26
CA TYR A 80 -5.07 13.09 -4.18
C TYR A 80 -4.38 13.36 -5.53
N THR A 81 -4.01 12.31 -6.28
CA THR A 81 -3.40 12.49 -7.60
C THR A 81 -4.37 13.18 -8.57
N LEU A 82 -5.66 12.83 -8.53
CA LEU A 82 -6.67 13.52 -9.34
C LEU A 82 -6.82 14.99 -8.92
N SER A 83 -6.79 15.30 -7.61
CA SER A 83 -6.82 16.68 -7.12
C SER A 83 -5.63 17.49 -7.63
N VAL A 84 -4.42 16.92 -7.58
CA VAL A 84 -3.20 17.56 -8.08
C VAL A 84 -3.27 17.79 -9.58
N VAL A 85 -3.75 16.81 -10.35
CA VAL A 85 -3.93 16.98 -11.80
C VAL A 85 -4.97 18.06 -12.10
N ALA A 86 -6.09 18.07 -11.39
CA ALA A 86 -7.13 19.09 -11.55
C ALA A 86 -6.57 20.50 -11.27
N ALA A 87 -5.83 20.65 -10.17
CA ALA A 87 -5.14 21.90 -9.82
C ALA A 87 -4.15 22.34 -10.91
N ALA A 88 -3.36 21.41 -11.44
CA ALA A 88 -2.37 21.70 -12.48
C ALA A 88 -3.00 22.08 -13.83
N THR A 89 -4.20 21.58 -14.13
CA THR A 89 -4.89 21.86 -15.41
C THR A 89 -5.78 23.10 -15.38
N ASP A 90 -6.23 23.52 -14.20
CA ASP A 90 -7.18 24.60 -14.05
C ASP A 90 -6.49 25.85 -13.49
N VAL A 91 -6.02 26.72 -14.39
CA VAL A 91 -5.28 27.96 -14.10
C VAL A 91 -6.07 28.91 -13.18
N ARG A 92 -7.41 28.82 -13.18
CA ARG A 92 -8.27 29.62 -12.30
C ARG A 92 -8.23 29.19 -10.83
N LEU A 93 -7.81 27.95 -10.54
CA LEU A 93 -7.63 27.45 -9.18
C LEU A 93 -6.29 27.86 -8.58
N THR A 94 -5.31 28.11 -9.45
CA THR A 94 -3.97 28.63 -9.12
C THR A 94 -4.02 30.15 -8.89
N GLU A 95 -4.95 30.84 -9.56
CA GLU A 95 -5.24 32.26 -9.35
C GLU A 95 -6.20 32.52 -8.17
N ALA A 96 -6.65 31.47 -7.47
CA ALA A 96 -7.56 31.58 -6.34
C ALA A 96 -6.86 32.24 -5.13
N ASP A 97 -7.08 33.55 -5.06
CA ASP A 97 -6.89 34.49 -3.96
C ASP A 97 -5.45 34.84 -3.56
N GLU A 98 -4.98 35.97 -4.12
CA GLU A 98 -3.97 36.82 -3.46
C GLU A 98 -4.28 37.07 -1.97
N GLU A 99 -5.55 37.00 -1.55
CA GLU A 99 -5.98 37.18 -0.15
C GLU A 99 -5.69 35.95 0.73
N LEU A 100 -5.82 34.74 0.17
CA LEU A 100 -5.46 33.49 0.85
C LEU A 100 -3.94 33.33 0.89
N GLU A 101 -3.26 33.69 -0.20
CA GLU A 101 -1.79 33.74 -0.29
C GLU A 101 -1.21 34.71 0.75
N ARG A 102 -1.80 35.90 0.87
CA ARG A 102 -1.34 36.97 1.79
C ARG A 102 -1.70 36.70 3.26
N SER A 103 -2.75 35.92 3.55
CA SER A 103 -3.18 35.58 4.92
C SER A 103 -2.63 34.26 5.45
N SER A 104 -2.39 33.27 4.58
CA SER A 104 -1.97 31.92 4.97
C SER A 104 -0.59 31.50 4.45
N GLY A 105 -0.03 32.22 3.47
CA GLY A 105 1.25 31.86 2.83
C GLY A 105 1.19 30.58 1.98
N ILE A 106 -0.01 30.10 1.64
CA ILE A 106 -0.22 28.89 0.84
C ILE A 106 -0.47 29.33 -0.60
N ASN A 107 0.53 29.15 -1.47
CA ASN A 107 0.46 29.56 -2.87
C ASN A 107 -0.44 28.69 -3.73
N ASP A 108 -0.81 27.49 -3.27
CA ASP A 108 -1.71 26.61 -4.01
C ASP A 108 -2.52 25.68 -3.07
N PRO A 109 -3.74 26.05 -2.65
CA PRO A 109 -4.50 25.31 -1.65
C PRO A 109 -4.78 23.86 -2.04
N LEU A 110 -4.94 23.54 -3.34
CA LEU A 110 -5.20 22.16 -3.80
C LEU A 110 -4.03 21.18 -3.61
N PHE A 111 -2.79 21.65 -3.39
CA PHE A 111 -1.67 20.75 -3.08
C PHE A 111 -1.64 20.35 -1.60
N VAL A 112 -2.47 20.97 -0.76
CA VAL A 112 -2.63 20.53 0.62
C VAL A 112 -3.64 19.38 0.63
N PRO A 113 -3.21 18.13 0.87
CA PRO A 113 -4.14 17.02 0.97
C PRO A 113 -5.19 17.29 2.05
N LEU A 114 -6.44 16.87 1.82
CA LEU A 114 -7.61 17.06 2.69
C LEU A 114 -8.13 18.50 2.83
N LEU A 115 -7.25 19.48 3.00
CA LEU A 115 -7.66 20.89 3.17
C LEU A 115 -7.94 21.58 1.84
N GLY A 116 -7.26 21.19 0.77
CA GLY A 116 -7.39 21.81 -0.54
C GLY A 116 -8.81 21.84 -1.10
N PRO A 117 -9.52 20.70 -1.17
CA PRO A 117 -10.90 20.68 -1.66
C PRO A 117 -11.86 21.52 -0.79
N VAL A 118 -11.66 21.54 0.52
CA VAL A 118 -12.51 22.29 1.46
C VAL A 118 -12.28 23.79 1.32
N LEU A 119 -11.01 24.22 1.25
CA LEU A 119 -10.64 25.61 1.02
C LEU A 119 -11.11 26.08 -0.36
N ALA A 120 -11.00 25.24 -1.38
CA ALA A 120 -11.46 25.52 -2.74
C ALA A 120 -12.98 25.75 -2.84
N ILE A 121 -13.79 25.05 -2.03
CA ILE A 121 -15.24 25.28 -1.94
C ILE A 121 -15.54 26.58 -1.17
N ALA A 122 -14.72 26.92 -0.17
CA ALA A 122 -14.94 28.06 0.69
C ALA A 122 -14.48 29.40 0.08
N SER A 123 -13.50 29.38 -0.82
CA SER A 123 -12.87 30.59 -1.37
C SER A 123 -13.72 31.29 -2.42
N GLU A 124 -14.41 30.56 -3.31
CA GLU A 124 -15.21 31.17 -4.39
C GLU A 124 -16.52 30.44 -4.69
N PRO A 125 -17.56 31.17 -5.13
CA PRO A 125 -18.82 30.57 -5.57
C PRO A 125 -18.60 29.78 -6.88
N ARG A 126 -18.64 28.45 -6.78
CA ARG A 126 -18.45 27.53 -7.90
C ARG A 126 -19.76 26.98 -8.48
N PRO A 127 -19.76 26.54 -9.74
CA PRO A 127 -20.85 25.74 -10.29
C PRO A 127 -21.19 24.54 -9.40
N PRO A 128 -22.48 24.20 -9.20
CA PRO A 128 -22.90 23.10 -8.33
C PRO A 128 -22.25 21.75 -8.70
N ALA A 129 -21.98 21.53 -9.99
CA ALA A 129 -21.32 20.34 -10.47
C ALA A 129 -19.87 20.20 -9.95
N GLU A 130 -19.13 21.30 -9.86
CA GLU A 130 -17.76 21.31 -9.33
C GLU A 130 -17.75 21.06 -7.83
N VAL A 131 -18.69 21.67 -7.10
CA VAL A 131 -18.86 21.45 -5.65
C VAL A 131 -19.10 19.97 -5.35
N VAL A 132 -19.93 19.30 -6.15
CA VAL A 132 -20.18 17.85 -5.99
C VAL A 132 -18.90 17.04 -6.23
N VAL A 133 -18.11 17.38 -7.25
CA VAL A 133 -16.85 16.69 -7.55
C VAL A 133 -15.85 16.87 -6.41
N LEU A 134 -15.68 18.10 -5.90
CA LEU A 134 -14.80 18.41 -4.77
C LEU A 134 -15.25 17.71 -3.48
N ALA A 135 -16.56 17.63 -3.24
CA ALA A 135 -17.10 16.92 -2.10
C ALA A 135 -16.83 15.41 -2.19
N VAL A 136 -17.03 14.80 -3.37
CA VAL A 136 -16.71 13.38 -3.60
C VAL A 136 -15.22 13.12 -3.43
N ASP A 137 -14.35 14.01 -3.94
CA ASP A 137 -12.91 13.92 -3.76
C ASP A 137 -12.50 13.97 -2.29
N GLY A 138 -13.03 14.95 -1.54
CA GLY A 138 -12.81 15.05 -0.09
C GLY A 138 -13.25 13.79 0.67
N VAL A 139 -14.41 13.21 0.32
CA VAL A 139 -14.90 11.96 0.90
C VAL A 139 -13.99 10.78 0.55
N LEU A 140 -13.47 10.69 -0.68
CA LEU A 140 -12.53 9.63 -1.06
C LEU A 140 -11.20 9.75 -0.34
N GLN A 141 -10.67 10.97 -0.15
CA GLN A 141 -9.45 11.21 0.60
C GLN A 141 -9.63 10.85 2.09
N LEU A 142 -10.69 11.37 2.73
CA LEU A 142 -11.00 11.07 4.12
C LEU A 142 -11.32 9.58 4.33
N GLY A 143 -12.08 8.99 3.41
CA GLY A 143 -12.42 7.57 3.44
C GLY A 143 -11.21 6.67 3.26
N GLY A 144 -10.32 6.99 2.31
CA GLY A 144 -9.06 6.29 2.10
C GLY A 144 -8.16 6.35 3.34
N LEU A 145 -7.97 7.54 3.90
CA LEU A 145 -7.21 7.73 5.14
C LEU A 145 -7.84 6.98 6.32
N GLY A 146 -9.16 7.02 6.45
CA GLY A 146 -9.92 6.29 7.46
C GLY A 146 -9.76 4.77 7.33
N LEU A 147 -9.76 4.24 6.12
CA LEU A 147 -9.48 2.83 5.84
C LEU A 147 -8.04 2.45 6.21
N THR A 148 -7.07 3.30 5.89
CA THR A 148 -5.68 3.10 6.29
C THR A 148 -5.55 3.06 7.81
N TRP A 149 -6.16 4.02 8.50
CA TRP A 149 -6.17 4.06 9.96
C TRP A 149 -6.88 2.84 10.56
N ALA A 150 -8.03 2.44 10.01
CA ALA A 150 -8.72 1.23 10.41
C ALA A 150 -7.86 -0.02 10.22
N GLY A 151 -7.08 -0.11 9.14
CA GLY A 151 -6.13 -1.21 8.92
C GLY A 151 -4.98 -1.25 9.92
N LEU A 152 -4.53 -0.09 10.43
CA LEU A 152 -3.52 0.01 11.48
C LEU A 152 -4.09 -0.32 12.87
N ALA A 153 -5.33 0.10 13.14
CA ALA A 153 -6.02 -0.11 14.40
C ALA A 153 -6.54 -1.55 14.54
N LEU A 154 -7.09 -2.12 13.47
CA LEU A 154 -7.53 -3.50 13.43
C LEU A 154 -6.31 -4.42 13.32
N ARG A 155 -6.24 -5.41 14.20
CA ARG A 155 -5.19 -6.43 14.14
C ARG A 155 -5.70 -7.71 13.51
N ASP A 156 -4.94 -8.22 12.54
CA ASP A 156 -5.05 -9.62 12.14
C ASP A 156 -4.34 -10.48 13.18
N HIS A 157 -4.95 -11.62 13.49
CA HIS A 157 -4.36 -12.65 14.32
C HIS A 157 -4.00 -13.83 13.43
N TRP A 158 -2.73 -14.23 13.47
CA TRP A 158 -2.26 -15.42 12.79
C TRP A 158 -1.50 -16.31 13.76
N VAL A 159 -1.39 -17.56 13.37
CA VAL A 159 -0.61 -18.54 14.08
C VAL A 159 0.63 -18.84 13.25
N GLU A 160 1.81 -18.74 13.86
CA GLU A 160 3.09 -18.99 13.19
C GLU A 160 3.87 -20.12 13.87
N ARG A 161 4.50 -20.97 13.07
CA ARG A 161 5.47 -21.97 13.54
C ARG A 161 6.75 -21.81 12.75
N ARG A 162 7.88 -21.82 13.46
CA ARG A 162 9.19 -22.01 12.85
C ARG A 162 9.36 -23.49 12.56
N VAL A 163 9.32 -23.87 11.29
CA VAL A 163 9.67 -25.23 10.87
C VAL A 163 11.12 -25.17 10.39
N GLN A 164 12.01 -25.94 11.03
CA GLN A 164 13.34 -26.18 10.46
C GLN A 164 13.16 -27.11 9.27
N VAL A 165 13.26 -26.57 8.06
CA VAL A 165 13.34 -27.41 6.87
C VAL A 165 14.76 -27.95 6.86
N ARG A 166 14.92 -29.19 7.33
CA ARG A 166 16.15 -29.93 7.06
C ARG A 166 16.08 -30.26 5.58
N LEU A 167 16.69 -29.41 4.74
CA LEU A 167 16.95 -29.73 3.34
C LEU A 167 17.71 -31.06 3.34
N GLY A 168 16.97 -32.13 3.07
CA GLY A 168 17.49 -33.47 3.10
C GLY A 168 18.47 -33.59 1.94
N LEU A 169 19.76 -33.48 2.26
CA LEU A 169 20.79 -34.27 1.58
C LEU A 169 20.49 -35.74 1.88
N ALA A 170 19.45 -36.27 1.25
CA ALA A 170 19.13 -37.69 1.19
C ALA A 170 20.22 -38.34 0.33
N GLY A 171 21.38 -38.61 0.92
CA GLY A 171 22.51 -39.15 0.17
C GLY A 171 23.81 -39.35 0.95
N ALA A 172 23.79 -39.57 2.26
CA ALA A 172 25.00 -40.05 2.96
C ALA A 172 24.64 -40.80 4.26
N SER A 173 24.09 -42.01 4.12
CA SER A 173 24.06 -42.96 5.23
C SER A 173 25.46 -43.55 5.44
N LEU A 174 26.30 -42.92 6.26
CA LEU A 174 27.47 -43.59 6.83
C LEU A 174 27.03 -44.35 8.08
N ARG A 175 26.85 -45.67 7.93
CA ARG A 175 26.89 -46.62 9.04
C ARG A 175 28.27 -46.51 9.69
N ALA A 176 28.35 -45.92 10.87
CA ALA A 176 29.47 -46.15 11.76
C ALA A 176 29.12 -47.37 12.62
N SER A 177 29.73 -48.50 12.26
CA SER A 177 29.82 -49.68 13.10
C SER A 177 30.98 -49.46 14.07
N PHE A 178 30.72 -49.47 15.37
CA PHE A 178 31.65 -49.95 16.40
C PHE A 178 30.84 -50.48 17.59
#